data_AF-A0A058ZLW1-F1
#
_entry.id   AF-A0A058ZLW1-F1
#
_cell.length_a   1.000
_cell.length_b   1.000
_cell.length_c   1.000
_cell.angle_alpha   90.00
_cell.angle_beta   90.00
_cell.angle_gamma   90.00
#
_symmetry.space_group_name_H-M   'P 1'
#
loop_
_entity.id
_entity.type
_entity.pdbx_description
1 polymer ?
#
loop_
_entity_poly.entity_id
_entity_poly.type
_entity_poly.pdbx_seq_one_letter_code
_entity_poly.pdbx_strand_id
1 'polypeptide(L)'
;MEPLILEMGMGADVHGRDMTKAALRAISDAIRHSSLTVFHAYKHPSEMRVEVTIGVPDPDKLDKQAVAEALPFGTVDVTVVKGGLDDVGMGGAEDITLAVAGVKAWLDTSDHPFTLKG
;
A
#
# COMPACT_ATOMS: atom_id res chain seq x y z
N MET A 1 15.30 -11.94 6.78
CA MET A 1 14.24 -10.95 6.47
C MET A 1 13.10 -11.09 7.44
N GLU A 2 12.82 -10.01 8.17
CA GLU A 2 11.74 -9.92 9.17
C GLU A 2 10.84 -8.71 8.84
N PRO A 3 9.55 -8.73 9.22
CA PRO A 3 8.68 -7.58 9.02
C PRO A 3 9.10 -6.45 9.97
N LEU A 4 9.36 -5.26 9.41
CA LEU A 4 9.72 -4.09 10.18
C LEU A 4 8.48 -3.34 10.66
N ILE A 5 7.55 -3.08 9.74
CA ILE A 5 6.36 -2.26 9.99
C ILE A 5 5.23 -2.66 9.04
N LEU A 6 3.99 -2.49 9.51
CA LEU A 6 2.78 -2.49 8.70
C LEU A 6 2.16 -1.10 8.78
N GLU A 7 2.16 -0.38 7.67
CA GLU A 7 1.49 0.91 7.52
C GLU A 7 0.14 0.70 6.87
N MET A 8 -0.90 1.39 7.33
CA MET A 8 -2.25 1.25 6.81
C MET A 8 -2.78 2.61 6.40
N GLY A 9 -3.58 2.63 5.33
CA GLY A 9 -4.19 3.84 4.82
C GLY A 9 -5.48 3.59 4.07
N MET A 10 -6.22 4.66 3.81
CA MET A 10 -7.48 4.63 3.05
C MET A 10 -7.49 5.68 1.94
N GLY A 11 -8.26 5.41 0.90
CA GLY A 11 -8.40 6.34 -0.22
C GLY A 11 -9.69 6.10 -0.97
N ALA A 12 -10.40 7.17 -1.31
CA ALA A 12 -11.65 7.08 -2.06
C ALA A 12 -11.49 7.68 -3.45
N ASP A 13 -12.17 7.13 -4.45
CA ASP A 13 -12.60 7.86 -5.64
C ASP A 13 -14.10 8.19 -5.50
N VAL A 14 -14.46 9.46 -5.59
CA VAL A 14 -15.81 9.94 -5.26
C VAL A 14 -16.64 10.31 -6.49
N HIS A 15 -16.10 10.08 -7.71
CA HIS A 15 -16.76 10.50 -8.96
C HIS A 15 -16.72 9.46 -10.10
N GLY A 16 -16.06 8.30 -9.95
CA GLY A 16 -15.81 7.43 -11.09
C GLY A 16 -15.72 5.93 -10.83
N ARG A 17 -15.92 5.46 -9.59
CA ARG A 17 -15.65 4.06 -9.21
C ARG A 17 -14.27 3.54 -9.64
N ASP A 18 -13.28 4.43 -9.68
CA ASP A 18 -11.94 4.08 -10.13
C ASP A 18 -11.16 3.40 -8.98
N MET A 19 -11.13 2.07 -9.02
CA MET A 19 -10.45 1.22 -8.04
C MET A 19 -8.96 1.57 -7.94
N THR A 20 -8.31 1.86 -9.06
CA THR A 20 -6.89 2.20 -9.13
C THR A 20 -6.64 3.55 -8.45
N LYS A 21 -7.44 4.55 -8.79
CA LYS A 21 -7.32 5.89 -8.19
C LYS A 21 -7.59 5.88 -6.69
N ALA A 22 -8.59 5.12 -6.24
CA ALA A 22 -8.87 4.92 -4.82
C ALA A 22 -7.67 4.24 -4.12
N ALA A 23 -7.10 3.20 -4.73
CA ALA A 23 -5.93 2.49 -4.19
C ALA A 23 -4.66 3.35 -4.13
N LEU A 24 -4.37 4.15 -5.15
CA LEU A 24 -3.24 5.08 -5.16
C LEU A 24 -3.36 6.12 -4.04
N ARG A 25 -4.59 6.58 -3.75
CA ARG A 25 -4.87 7.45 -2.61
C ARG A 25 -4.62 6.72 -1.28
N ALA A 26 -5.05 5.46 -1.16
CA ALA A 26 -4.82 4.64 0.04
C ALA A 26 -3.33 4.36 0.29
N ILE A 27 -2.54 4.11 -0.76
CA ILE A 27 -1.08 4.00 -0.66
C ILE A 27 -0.44 5.30 -0.19
N SER A 28 -0.83 6.42 -0.81
CA SER A 28 -0.33 7.73 -0.41
C SER A 28 -0.68 8.07 1.04
N ASP A 29 -1.87 7.71 1.51
CA ASP A 29 -2.27 7.86 2.90
C ASP A 29 -1.41 7.00 3.84
N ALA A 30 -1.20 5.73 3.49
CA ALA A 30 -0.43 4.80 4.32
C ALA A 30 1.02 5.25 4.56
N ILE A 31 1.74 5.67 3.51
CA ILE A 31 3.20 5.88 3.59
C ILE A 31 3.61 7.31 3.96
N ARG A 32 2.66 8.23 4.15
CA ARG A 32 2.95 9.65 4.47
C ARG A 32 2.97 9.96 5.96
N HIS A 33 2.58 9.00 6.80
CA HIS A 33 2.53 9.18 8.26
C HIS A 33 3.86 8.84 8.95
N SER A 34 4.78 8.17 8.25
CA SER A 34 6.08 7.76 8.80
C SER A 34 7.23 8.12 7.86
N SER A 35 8.44 8.10 8.41
CA SER A 35 9.69 8.14 7.63
C SER A 35 10.61 7.03 8.11
N LEU A 36 10.96 6.11 7.21
CA LEU A 36 11.74 4.91 7.52
C LEU A 36 13.25 5.17 7.40
N THR A 37 13.74 6.26 8.00
CA THR A 37 15.18 6.61 7.98
C THR A 37 16.07 5.51 8.56
N VAL A 38 15.51 4.65 9.44
CA VAL A 38 16.18 3.47 9.99
C VAL A 38 16.75 2.55 8.92
N PHE A 39 16.16 2.48 7.71
CA PHE A 39 16.70 1.63 6.64
C PHE A 39 18.15 1.94 6.31
N HIS A 40 18.53 3.22 6.28
CA HIS A 40 19.89 3.66 5.97
C HIS A 40 20.95 3.14 6.95
N ALA A 41 20.54 2.71 8.15
CA ALA A 41 21.46 2.10 9.13
C ALA A 41 21.75 0.62 8.84
N TYR A 42 20.93 -0.04 8.03
CA TYR A 42 21.02 -1.49 7.77
C TYR A 42 21.37 -1.82 6.32
N LYS A 43 20.66 -1.25 5.34
CA LYS A 43 20.79 -1.55 3.89
C LYS A 43 20.39 -0.32 3.04
N HIS A 44 20.62 -0.37 1.73
CA HIS A 44 20.11 0.67 0.84
C HIS A 44 18.57 0.55 0.71
N PRO A 45 17.78 1.66 0.70
CA PRO A 45 16.31 1.58 0.62
C PRO A 45 15.76 0.80 -0.58
N SER A 46 16.52 0.70 -1.68
CA SER A 46 16.13 -0.10 -2.85
C SER A 46 16.20 -1.62 -2.62
N GLU A 47 16.91 -2.07 -1.59
CA GLU A 47 16.99 -3.48 -1.18
C GLU A 47 15.81 -3.87 -0.27
N MET A 48 14.90 -2.92 0.03
CA MET A 48 13.68 -3.18 0.77
C MET A 48 12.74 -4.09 -0.04
N ARG A 49 12.14 -5.07 0.64
CA ARG A 49 10.98 -5.80 0.11
C ARG A 49 9.72 -5.22 0.70
N VAL A 50 8.73 -4.95 -0.14
CA VAL A 50 7.45 -4.36 0.27
C VAL A 50 6.33 -5.29 -0.16
N GLU A 51 5.49 -5.71 0.78
CA GLU A 51 4.25 -6.43 0.50
C GLU A 51 3.09 -5.45 0.64
N VAL A 52 2.34 -5.27 -0.43
CA VAL A 52 1.14 -4.43 -0.46
C VAL A 52 -0.09 -5.31 -0.52
N THR A 53 -1.06 -5.06 0.36
CA THR A 53 -2.42 -5.61 0.27
C THR A 53 -3.40 -4.47 0.06
N ILE A 54 -4.16 -4.51 -1.03
CA ILE A 54 -5.24 -3.57 -1.29
C ILE A 54 -6.60 -4.27 -1.17
N GLY A 55 -7.47 -3.75 -0.31
CA GLY A 55 -8.88 -4.12 -0.25
C GLY A 55 -9.72 -3.14 -1.06
N VAL A 56 -10.37 -3.62 -2.12
CA VAL A 56 -11.30 -2.85 -2.97
C VAL A 56 -12.53 -3.67 -3.35
N PRO A 57 -13.67 -3.03 -3.70
CA PRO A 57 -14.90 -3.74 -4.05
C PRO A 57 -14.77 -4.66 -5.28
N ASP A 58 -14.02 -4.23 -6.30
CA ASP A 58 -13.78 -4.96 -7.54
C ASP A 58 -12.28 -5.14 -7.81
N PRO A 59 -11.65 -6.19 -7.24
CA PRO A 59 -10.21 -6.45 -7.35
C PRO A 59 -9.68 -6.55 -8.79
N ASP A 60 -10.50 -7.05 -9.71
CA ASP A 60 -10.09 -7.32 -11.09
C ASP A 60 -9.97 -6.04 -11.93
N LYS A 61 -10.55 -4.92 -11.45
CA LYS A 61 -10.46 -3.61 -12.09
C LYS A 61 -9.28 -2.75 -11.63
N LEU A 62 -8.52 -3.21 -10.64
CA LEU A 62 -7.38 -2.46 -10.11
C LEU A 62 -6.11 -2.74 -10.94
N ASP A 63 -5.43 -1.67 -11.33
CA ASP A 63 -4.10 -1.75 -11.95
C ASP A 63 -3.02 -1.96 -10.87
N LYS A 64 -2.58 -3.22 -10.74
CA LYS A 64 -1.55 -3.60 -9.77
C LYS A 64 -0.19 -2.96 -10.07
N GLN A 65 0.12 -2.74 -11.34
CA GLN A 65 1.39 -2.15 -11.75
C GLN A 65 1.44 -0.68 -11.34
N ALA A 66 0.35 0.06 -11.56
CA ALA A 66 0.25 1.44 -11.08
C ALA A 66 0.43 1.56 -9.56
N VAL A 67 -0.14 0.62 -8.79
CA VAL A 67 0.06 0.56 -7.32
C VAL A 67 1.51 0.27 -6.96
N ALA A 68 2.17 -0.66 -7.67
CA ALA A 68 3.58 -0.98 -7.41
C ALA A 68 4.50 0.22 -7.71
N GLU A 69 4.27 0.91 -8.83
CA GLU A 69 5.05 2.09 -9.27
C GLU A 69 4.83 3.32 -8.37
N ALA A 70 3.76 3.36 -7.58
CA ALA A 70 3.49 4.46 -6.66
C ALA A 70 4.40 4.45 -5.41
N LEU A 71 5.05 3.34 -5.10
CA LEU A 71 5.98 3.25 -3.98
C LEU A 71 7.38 3.69 -4.41
N PRO A 72 8.07 4.53 -3.61
CA PRO A 72 9.31 5.17 -4.04
C PRO A 72 10.51 4.23 -4.08
N PHE A 73 10.48 3.12 -3.32
CA PHE A 73 11.62 2.22 -3.16
C PHE A 73 11.18 0.77 -2.96
N GLY A 74 12.10 -0.14 -3.30
CA GLY A 74 12.02 -1.55 -2.99
C GLY A 74 11.44 -2.42 -4.11
N THR A 75 11.47 -3.73 -3.88
CA THR A 75 10.75 -4.71 -4.70
C THR A 75 9.35 -4.89 -4.13
N VAL A 76 8.33 -4.55 -4.91
CA VAL A 76 6.93 -4.49 -4.45
C VAL A 76 6.13 -5.68 -4.96
N ASP A 77 5.55 -6.44 -4.03
CA ASP A 77 4.56 -7.49 -4.31
C ASP A 77 3.16 -6.97 -3.97
N VAL A 78 2.28 -6.84 -4.98
CA VAL A 78 0.91 -6.33 -4.79
C VAL A 78 -0.12 -7.46 -4.81
N THR A 79 -0.81 -7.63 -3.68
CA THR A 79 -2.00 -8.48 -3.54
C THR A 79 -3.24 -7.60 -3.50
N VAL A 80 -4.27 -7.97 -4.27
CA VAL A 80 -5.55 -7.26 -4.29
C VAL A 80 -6.64 -8.25 -3.86
N VAL A 81 -7.45 -7.84 -2.90
CA VAL A 81 -8.52 -8.65 -2.30
C VAL A 81 -9.82 -7.87 -2.32
N LYS A 82 -10.93 -8.61 -2.29
CA LYS A 82 -12.25 -8.00 -2.15
C LYS A 82 -12.38 -7.36 -0.76
N GLY A 83 -12.81 -6.10 -0.71
CA GLY A 83 -12.96 -5.33 0.53
C GLY A 83 -13.45 -3.91 0.25
N GLY A 84 -13.07 -2.95 1.08
CA GLY A 84 -13.40 -1.53 0.85
C GLY A 84 -14.90 -1.23 0.96
N LEU A 85 -15.35 -0.21 0.23
CA LEU A 85 -16.75 0.21 0.16
C LEU A 85 -17.09 0.71 -1.25
N ASP A 86 -18.24 0.32 -1.77
CA ASP A 86 -18.90 1.00 -2.89
C ASP A 86 -20.21 1.60 -2.38
N ASP A 87 -20.48 2.87 -2.68
CA ASP A 87 -21.72 3.56 -2.32
C ASP A 87 -22.24 4.45 -3.45
N VAL A 88 -23.55 4.64 -3.51
CA VAL A 88 -24.29 5.39 -4.53
C VAL A 88 -24.42 6.88 -4.18
N GLY A 89 -23.36 7.47 -3.59
CA GLY A 89 -23.20 8.91 -3.34
C GLY A 89 -24.49 9.69 -3.06
N MET A 90 -24.75 10.73 -3.86
CA MET A 90 -25.90 11.64 -3.73
C MET A 90 -27.00 11.40 -4.80
N GLY A 91 -27.06 10.21 -5.41
CA GLY A 91 -28.13 9.85 -6.36
C GLY A 91 -27.91 10.24 -7.83
N GLY A 92 -26.65 10.38 -8.27
CA GLY A 92 -26.25 10.58 -9.68
C GLY A 92 -25.19 9.57 -10.14
N ALA A 93 -24.54 9.77 -11.29
CA ALA A 93 -23.44 8.91 -11.79
C ALA A 93 -22.14 8.97 -10.94
N GLU A 94 -22.20 9.61 -9.77
CA GLU A 94 -21.11 9.82 -8.84
C GLU A 94 -21.06 8.69 -7.81
N ASP A 95 -20.73 7.51 -8.31
CA ASP A 95 -20.52 6.37 -7.44
C ASP A 95 -19.16 6.48 -6.73
N ILE A 96 -19.18 6.24 -5.42
CA ILE A 96 -18.02 6.34 -4.53
C ILE A 96 -17.43 4.95 -4.37
N THR A 97 -16.12 4.83 -4.52
CA THR A 97 -15.34 3.63 -4.19
C THR A 97 -14.27 3.98 -3.17
N LEU A 98 -14.21 3.25 -2.06
CA LEU A 98 -13.18 3.29 -1.03
C LEU A 98 -12.25 2.08 -1.17
N ALA A 99 -10.96 2.33 -1.20
CA ALA A 99 -9.90 1.36 -1.03
C ALA A 99 -9.26 1.47 0.37
N VAL A 100 -8.83 0.34 0.91
CA VAL A 100 -7.97 0.27 2.10
C VAL A 100 -6.67 -0.41 1.71
N ALA A 101 -5.54 0.14 2.15
CA ALA A 101 -4.20 -0.38 1.89
C ALA A 101 -3.52 -0.82 3.17
N GLY A 102 -2.81 -1.96 3.11
CA GLY A 102 -1.79 -2.35 4.06
C GLY A 102 -0.45 -2.46 3.33
N VAL A 103 0.55 -1.70 3.77
CA VAL A 103 1.91 -1.65 3.22
C VAL A 103 2.86 -2.19 4.26
N LYS A 104 3.40 -3.38 4.02
CA LYS A 104 4.32 -4.06 4.94
C LYS A 104 5.73 -3.98 4.39
N ALA A 105 6.61 -3.28 5.10
CA ALA A 105 8.02 -3.22 4.77
C ALA A 105 8.80 -4.30 5.52
N TRP A 106 9.65 -5.02 4.78
CA TRP A 106 10.54 -6.04 5.32
C TRP A 106 11.98 -5.54 5.30
N LEU A 107 12.72 -5.91 6.34
CA LEU A 107 14.13 -5.56 6.45
C LEU A 107 14.95 -6.83 6.68
N ASP A 108 16.03 -6.98 5.92
CA ASP A 108 17.04 -7.98 6.24
C ASP A 108 18.07 -7.41 7.19
N THR A 109 18.23 -8.06 8.35
CA THR A 109 19.14 -7.62 9.42
C THR A 109 20.23 -8.64 9.71
N SER A 110 20.32 -9.73 8.94
CA SER A 110 21.24 -10.86 9.19
C SER A 110 22.71 -10.45 9.33
N ASP A 111 23.14 -9.42 8.60
CA ASP A 111 24.53 -8.95 8.56
C ASP A 111 24.81 -7.81 9.54
N HIS A 112 23.87 -7.48 10.42
CA HIS A 112 23.95 -6.34 11.33
C HIS A 112 24.04 -6.79 12.79
N PRO A 113 24.83 -6.12 13.67
CA PRO A 113 24.96 -6.50 15.08
C PRO A 113 23.64 -6.49 15.86
N PHE A 114 22.72 -5.62 15.45
CA PHE A 114 21.35 -5.60 15.94
C PHE A 114 20.45 -6.28 14.92
N THR A 115 19.77 -7.33 15.34
CA THR A 115 18.88 -8.13 14.48
C THR A 115 17.44 -7.99 14.96
N LEU A 116 16.52 -7.90 14.01
CA LEU A 116 15.10 -8.11 14.32
C LEU A 116 14.93 -9.59 14.67
N LYS A 117 14.33 -9.88 15.82
CA LYS A 117 13.92 -11.23 16.21
C LYS A 117 12.41 -11.19 16.36
N GLY A 118 11.70 -11.88 15.46
CA GLY A 118 10.27 -12.14 15.59
C GLY A 118 9.97 -13.06 16.75
#